data_AF-A0A527ILQ4-F1
#
_entry.id   AF-A0A527ILQ4-F1
#
_cell.length_a   1.000
_cell.length_b   1.000
_cell.length_c   1.000
_cell.angle_alpha   90.00
_cell.angle_beta   90.00
_cell.angle_gamma   90.00
#
_symmetry.space_group_name_H-M   'P 1'
#
loop_
_entity.id
_entity.type
_entity.pdbx_description
1 polymer ?
#
loop_
_entity_poly.entity_id
_entity_poly.type
_entity_poly.pdbx_seq_one_letter_code
_entity_poly.pdbx_strand_id
1 'polypeptide(L)'
;HNALDKLAGALARAGIDGASGAVVVTSRVSVEMVQKTASIGSAFIIAVSAPTALAIRTAQEAGMTLVALVRGDDFDIFTHPDRVVCGVAKHVA
;
A
#
# COMPACT_ATOMS: atom_id res chain seq x y z
N HIS A 1 -10.82 -6.41 -2.16
CA HIS A 1 -11.89 -5.65 -1.48
C HIS A 1 -12.23 -6.24 -0.12
N ASN A 2 -13.00 -7.33 -0.04
CA ASN A 2 -13.44 -7.89 1.26
C ASN A 2 -12.31 -8.17 2.25
N ALA A 3 -11.14 -8.61 1.77
CA ALA A 3 -9.97 -8.81 2.62
C ALA A 3 -9.46 -7.49 3.25
N LEU A 4 -9.44 -6.40 2.47
CA LEU A 4 -9.07 -5.07 2.96
C LEU A 4 -10.13 -4.53 3.94
N ASP A 5 -11.41 -4.78 3.68
CA ASP A 5 -12.49 -4.38 4.60
C ASP A 5 -12.38 -5.12 5.94
N LYS A 6 -12.04 -6.41 5.92
CA LYS A 6 -11.76 -7.19 7.13
C LYS A 6 -10.54 -6.68 7.89
N LEU A 7 -9.48 -6.28 7.18
CA LEU A 7 -8.31 -5.64 7.79
C LEU A 7 -8.71 -4.33 8.47
N ALA A 8 -9.45 -3.46 7.77
CA ALA A 8 -9.93 -2.18 8.33
C ALA A 8 -10.74 -2.40 9.62
N GLY A 9 -11.68 -3.34 9.59
CA GLY A 9 -12.47 -3.69 10.77
C GLY A 9 -11.63 -4.26 11.91
N ALA A 10 -10.60 -5.06 11.62
CA ALA A 10 -9.69 -5.59 12.63
C ALA A 10 -8.85 -4.49 13.30
N LEU A 11 -8.30 -3.56 12.51
CA LEU A 11 -7.54 -2.41 13.00
C LEU A 11 -8.40 -1.52 13.90
N ALA A 12 -9.61 -1.18 13.45
CA ALA A 12 -10.57 -0.39 14.21
C ALA A 12 -10.93 -1.05 15.55
N ARG A 13 -11.19 -2.36 15.55
CA ARG A 13 -11.48 -3.11 16.79
C ARG A 13 -10.30 -3.19 17.75
N ALA A 14 -9.08 -3.20 17.22
CA ALA A 14 -7.86 -3.27 18.01
C ALA A 14 -7.34 -1.89 18.46
N GLY A 15 -7.94 -0.80 17.99
CA GLY A 15 -7.44 0.56 18.23
C GLY A 15 -6.07 0.82 17.60
N ILE A 16 -5.72 0.08 16.54
CA ILE A 16 -4.45 0.23 15.83
C ILE A 16 -4.63 1.30 14.75
N ASP A 17 -3.82 2.35 14.83
CA ASP A 17 -3.76 3.39 13.81
C ASP A 17 -3.21 2.82 12.49
N GLY A 18 -3.92 2.98 11.39
CA GLY A 18 -3.46 2.54 10.07
C GLY A 18 -2.19 3.27 9.59
N ALA A 19 -1.90 4.45 10.14
CA ALA A 19 -0.65 5.17 9.87
C ALA A 19 0.58 4.50 10.50
N SER A 20 0.39 3.57 11.45
CA SER A 20 1.49 2.82 12.09
C SER A 20 2.12 1.74 11.20
N GLY A 21 1.59 1.52 10.00
CA GLY A 21 2.10 0.50 9.08
C GLY A 21 1.67 0.69 7.62
N ALA A 22 1.67 -0.40 6.87
CA ALA A 22 1.35 -0.43 5.44
C ALA A 22 0.28 -1.47 5.13
N VAL A 23 -0.56 -1.19 4.12
CA VAL A 23 -1.50 -2.17 3.58
C VAL A 23 -0.82 -2.99 2.49
N VAL A 24 -0.75 -4.31 2.69
CA VAL A 24 -0.16 -5.24 1.70
C VAL A 24 -1.25 -6.13 1.11
N VAL A 25 -1.31 -6.21 -0.22
CA VAL A 25 -2.34 -6.97 -0.93
C VAL A 25 -1.75 -7.84 -2.03
N THR A 26 -2.34 -9.02 -2.23
CA THR A 26 -1.97 -9.93 -3.33
C THR A 26 -2.75 -9.65 -4.62
N SER A 27 -3.81 -8.84 -4.54
CA SER A 27 -4.65 -8.47 -5.67
C SER A 27 -4.03 -7.34 -6.51
N ARG A 28 -4.68 -7.01 -7.64
CA ARG A 28 -4.48 -5.73 -8.32
C ARG A 28 -4.97 -4.56 -7.44
N VAL A 29 -4.50 -3.37 -7.75
CA VAL A 29 -4.93 -2.12 -7.11
C VAL A 29 -5.91 -1.38 -8.01
N SER A 30 -7.15 -1.26 -7.55
CA SER A 30 -8.19 -0.41 -8.15
C SER A 30 -8.33 0.90 -7.36
N VAL A 31 -9.11 1.84 -7.88
CA VAL A 31 -9.46 3.10 -7.19
C VAL A 31 -10.06 2.83 -5.81
N GLU A 32 -11.01 1.91 -5.72
CA GLU A 32 -11.62 1.55 -4.44
C GLU A 32 -10.61 0.99 -3.42
N MET A 33 -9.59 0.25 -3.88
CA MET A 33 -8.54 -0.26 -2.98
C MET A 33 -7.71 0.89 -2.39
N VAL A 34 -7.40 1.91 -3.22
CA VAL A 34 -6.72 3.12 -2.78
C VAL A 34 -7.60 3.90 -1.80
N GLN A 35 -8.87 4.15 -2.14
CA GLN A 35 -9.80 4.88 -1.27
C GLN A 35 -10.00 4.21 0.09
N LYS A 36 -10.14 2.89 0.11
CA LYS A 36 -10.25 2.11 1.36
C LYS A 36 -8.96 2.20 2.18
N THR A 37 -7.81 2.13 1.53
CA THR A 37 -6.52 2.28 2.22
C THR A 37 -6.34 3.68 2.80
N ALA A 38 -6.79 4.71 2.07
CA ALA A 38 -6.80 6.09 2.56
C ALA A 38 -7.74 6.25 3.76
N SER A 39 -8.92 5.62 3.75
CA SER A 39 -9.85 5.65 4.88
C SER A 39 -9.33 4.93 6.13
N ILE A 40 -8.42 3.96 5.97
CA ILE A 40 -7.70 3.32 7.07
C ILE A 40 -6.65 4.28 7.66
N GLY A 41 -6.28 5.34 6.94
CA GLY A 41 -5.22 6.28 7.32
C GLY A 41 -3.81 5.80 6.97
N SER A 42 -3.68 4.70 6.22
CA SER A 42 -2.35 4.20 5.83
C SER A 42 -1.77 5.02 4.69
N ALA A 43 -0.50 5.40 4.84
CA ALA A 43 0.26 6.13 3.82
C ALA A 43 0.75 5.22 2.67
N PHE A 44 0.64 3.89 2.81
CA PHE A 44 1.19 2.91 1.88
C PHE A 44 0.16 1.87 1.45
N ILE A 45 0.09 1.62 0.14
CA ILE A 45 -0.48 0.40 -0.41
C ILE A 45 0.58 -0.32 -1.25
N ILE A 46 0.81 -1.58 -0.92
CA ILE A 46 1.85 -2.43 -1.53
C ILE A 46 1.16 -3.63 -2.17
N ALA A 47 1.40 -3.87 -3.46
CA ALA A 47 0.71 -4.91 -4.22
C ALA A 47 1.66 -5.81 -5.02
N VAL A 48 1.31 -7.10 -5.09
CA VAL A 48 2.02 -8.06 -5.95
C VAL A 48 1.67 -7.89 -7.44
N SER A 49 0.53 -7.28 -7.74
CA SER A 49 0.00 -7.15 -9.11
C SER A 49 -0.11 -5.70 -9.57
N ALA A 50 -0.16 -5.49 -10.89
CA ALA A 50 -0.22 -4.15 -11.49
C ALA A 50 -1.44 -3.32 -11.02
N PRO A 51 -1.26 -1.99 -10.82
CA PRO A 51 -2.36 -1.05 -10.61
C PRO A 51 -3.00 -0.63 -11.94
N THR A 52 -4.19 -0.03 -11.88
CA THR A 52 -4.74 0.69 -13.05
C THR A 52 -4.24 2.12 -13.10
N ALA A 53 -4.21 2.75 -14.28
CA ALA A 53 -3.81 4.15 -14.43
C ALA A 53 -4.63 5.11 -13.57
N LEU A 54 -5.93 4.83 -13.41
CA LEU A 54 -6.80 5.64 -12.55
C LEU A 54 -6.45 5.43 -11.07
N ALA A 55 -6.13 4.21 -10.64
CA ALA A 55 -5.70 3.94 -9.27
C ALA A 55 -4.38 4.66 -8.93
N ILE A 56 -3.43 4.71 -9.87
CA ILE A 56 -2.18 5.48 -9.69
C ILE A 56 -2.51 6.96 -9.46
N ARG A 57 -3.35 7.57 -10.30
CA ARG A 57 -3.75 8.98 -10.12
C ARG A 57 -4.44 9.23 -8.78
N THR A 58 -5.38 8.36 -8.40
CA THR A 58 -6.05 8.45 -7.10
C THR A 58 -5.05 8.35 -5.94
N ALA A 59 -4.06 7.45 -6.03
CA ALA A 59 -3.02 7.34 -5.00
C ALA A 59 -2.13 8.59 -4.94
N GLN A 60 -1.80 9.16 -6.09
CA GLN A 60 -1.05 10.40 -6.19
C GLN A 60 -1.80 11.56 -5.51
N GLU A 61 -3.07 11.75 -5.84
CA GLU A 61 -3.93 12.79 -5.26
C GLU A 61 -4.18 12.58 -3.76
N ALA A 62 -4.30 11.33 -3.33
CA ALA A 62 -4.47 10.97 -1.92
C ALA A 62 -3.20 11.12 -1.09
N GLY A 63 -2.07 11.53 -1.69
CA GLY A 63 -0.79 11.61 -0.98
C GLY A 63 -0.24 10.24 -0.56
N MET A 64 -0.64 9.15 -1.21
CA MET A 64 -0.36 7.77 -0.80
C MET A 64 0.75 7.15 -1.65
N THR A 65 1.72 6.50 -1.01
CA THR A 65 2.77 5.75 -1.70
C THR A 65 2.21 4.42 -2.19
N LEU A 66 2.10 4.26 -3.51
CA LEU A 66 1.67 3.04 -4.18
C LEU A 66 2.90 2.29 -4.69
N VAL A 67 3.15 1.13 -4.10
CA VAL A 67 4.17 0.18 -4.57
C VAL A 67 3.45 -1.00 -5.22
N ALA A 68 3.89 -1.43 -6.39
CA ALA A 68 3.29 -2.59 -7.05
C ALA A 68 4.33 -3.45 -7.77
N LEU A 69 3.86 -4.55 -8.36
CA LEU A 69 4.72 -5.52 -9.08
C LEU A 69 5.81 -6.14 -8.18
N VAL A 70 5.53 -6.25 -6.88
CA VAL A 70 6.50 -6.77 -5.89
C VAL A 70 6.82 -8.24 -6.15
N ARG A 71 8.11 -8.55 -6.32
CA ARG A 71 8.69 -9.88 -6.58
C ARG A 71 10.01 -10.03 -5.84
N GLY A 72 9.96 -10.58 -4.63
CA GLY A 72 11.17 -10.71 -3.81
C GLY A 72 11.70 -9.33 -3.45
N ASP A 73 12.91 -9.02 -3.89
CA ASP A 73 13.55 -7.72 -3.67
C ASP A 73 13.18 -6.67 -4.75
N ASP A 74 12.54 -7.10 -5.85
CA ASP A 74 12.15 -6.20 -6.96
C ASP A 74 10.75 -5.63 -6.73
N PHE A 75 10.56 -4.34 -7.00
CA PHE A 75 9.28 -3.64 -6.95
C PHE A 75 9.33 -2.30 -7.68
N ASP A 76 8.16 -1.81 -8.08
CA ASP A 76 8.02 -0.48 -8.70
C ASP A 76 7.24 0.46 -7.77
N ILE A 77 7.79 1.66 -7.55
CA ILE A 77 7.09 2.74 -6.83
C ILE A 77 6.40 3.65 -7.85
N PHE A 78 5.08 3.73 -7.79
CA PHE A 78 4.27 4.51 -8.74
C PHE A 78 3.99 5.94 -8.27
N THR A 79 3.96 6.19 -6.96
CA THR A 79 3.60 7.49 -6.38
C THR A 79 4.36 7.74 -5.08
N HIS A 80 4.68 9.01 -4.79
CA HIS A 80 5.33 9.46 -3.53
C HIS A 80 6.52 8.59 -3.08
N PRO A 81 7.58 8.46 -3.92
CA PRO A 81 8.74 7.60 -3.65
C PRO A 81 9.65 8.12 -2.53
N ASP A 82 9.50 9.39 -2.16
CA ASP A 82 10.24 10.08 -1.09
C ASP A 82 10.10 9.42 0.29
N ARG A 83 9.07 8.60 0.50
CA ARG A 83 8.90 7.83 1.74
C ARG A 83 9.66 6.51 1.80
N VAL A 84 10.29 6.09 0.70
CA VAL A 84 11.02 4.82 0.61
C VAL A 84 12.52 5.10 0.56
N VAL A 85 13.25 4.60 1.56
CA VAL A 85 14.71 4.64 1.56
C VAL A 85 15.23 3.32 1.02
N CYS A 86 15.75 3.33 -0.21
CA CYS A 86 16.41 2.17 -0.79
C CYS A 86 17.89 2.15 -0.36
N GLY A 87 18.24 1.22 0.54
CA GLY A 87 19.62 1.03 0.96
C GLY A 87 19.76 0.56 2.41
N VAL A 88 19.66 -0.76 2.61
CA VAL A 88 20.38 -1.46 3.68
C VAL A 88 20.87 -2.76 3.07
N ALA A 89 22.20 -2.98 3.08
CA ALA A 89 22.79 -4.23 2.66
C ALA A 89 22.19 -5.38 3.48
N LYS A 90 21.84 -6.48 2.81
CA LYS A 90 21.32 -7.68 3.45
C LYS A 90 22.26 -8.07 4.61
N HIS A 91 21.80 -7.95 5.86
CA HIS A 91 22.36 -8.72 6.95
C HIS A 91 21.84 -10.15 6.78
N VAL A 92 22.48 -10.92 5.90
CA VAL A 92 22.32 -12.37 5.87
C VAL A 92 23.10 -12.87 7.09
N ALA A 93 22.38 -13.33 8.12
CA ALA A 93 23.00 -14.05 9.24
C ALA A 93 23.64 -15.35 8.74
#